data_AF-A0A8T3NQ44-F1
#
_entry.id   AF-A0A8T3NQ44-F1
#
_cell.length_a   1.000
_cell.length_b   1.000
_cell.length_c   1.000
_cell.angle_alpha   90.00
_cell.angle_beta   90.00
_cell.angle_gamma   90.00
#
_symmetry.space_group_name_H-M   'P 1'
#
loop_
_entity.id
_entity.type
_entity.pdbx_description
1 polymer ?
#
loop_
_entity_poly.entity_id
_entity_poly.type
_entity_poly.pdbx_seq_one_letter_code
_entity_poly.pdbx_strand_id
1 'polypeptide(L)'
;MAATATPTIEADRVPLSVDAHGRVRVGGTRVTLDTVIGLFRHGRSPEWIAESVCAKSELQGHLLPWDAYAQWPPGGGLHGPRPENRPDDPSHTLSEGFPTVKLADIYTVIGYYLRHRADVDEYLSGRKAEAEALRRQIEAQPGYTESRERLLARRATLREAPE
;
A
#
# COMPACT_ATOMS: atom_id res chain seq x y z
N MET A 1 53.64 8.54 6.19
CA MET A 1 52.53 9.46 6.54
C MET A 1 51.35 9.12 5.64
N ALA A 2 50.24 8.63 6.18
CA ALA A 2 49.06 8.28 5.38
C ALA A 2 48.27 9.56 5.08
N ALA A 3 48.03 9.85 3.81
CA ALA A 3 47.21 10.98 3.37
C ALA A 3 45.76 10.75 3.81
N THR A 4 45.25 11.61 4.68
CA THR A 4 43.84 11.60 5.11
C THR A 4 43.00 12.14 3.97
N ALA A 5 42.32 11.25 3.23
CA ALA A 5 41.35 11.67 2.22
C ALA A 5 40.13 12.28 2.93
N THR A 6 39.84 13.55 2.66
CA THR A 6 38.63 14.22 3.16
C THR A 6 37.46 13.83 2.25
N PRO A 7 36.39 13.19 2.75
CA PRO A 7 35.24 12.88 1.93
C PRO A 7 34.47 14.15 1.57
N THR A 8 34.06 14.28 0.31
CA THR A 8 33.12 15.32 -0.14
C THR A 8 31.72 14.97 0.39
N ILE A 9 31.18 15.81 1.26
CA ILE A 9 29.82 15.64 1.81
C ILE A 9 28.85 16.34 0.85
N GLU A 10 28.14 15.56 0.04
CA GLU A 10 27.07 16.05 -0.84
C GLU A 10 25.72 15.90 -0.13
N ALA A 11 24.90 16.94 -0.17
CA ALA A 11 23.56 16.89 0.41
C ALA A 11 22.60 16.18 -0.56
N ASP A 12 22.22 14.96 -0.20
CA ASP A 12 21.21 14.22 -0.95
C ASP A 12 19.89 14.99 -1.02
N ARG A 13 19.31 15.05 -2.22
CA ARG A 13 17.98 15.64 -2.42
C ARG A 13 16.94 14.78 -1.75
N VAL A 14 15.93 15.42 -1.15
CA VAL A 14 14.84 14.69 -0.50
C VAL A 14 14.10 13.88 -1.58
N PRO A 15 14.00 12.55 -1.44
CA PRO A 15 13.39 11.69 -2.45
C PRO A 15 11.87 11.78 -2.32
N LEU A 16 11.29 12.93 -2.65
CA LEU A 16 9.84 13.15 -2.66
C LEU A 16 9.41 13.47 -4.09
N SER A 17 8.42 12.73 -4.59
CA SER A 17 7.80 12.96 -5.89
C SER A 17 6.30 13.17 -5.71
N VAL A 18 5.72 14.12 -6.46
CA VAL A 18 4.28 14.39 -6.45
C VAL A 18 3.68 13.69 -7.66
N ASP A 19 2.67 12.84 -7.45
CA ASP A 19 1.95 12.21 -8.56
C ASP A 19 0.94 13.16 -9.21
N ALA A 20 0.37 12.76 -10.36
CA ALA A 20 -0.62 13.56 -11.10
C ALA A 20 -1.90 13.90 -10.29
N HIS A 21 -2.11 13.23 -9.16
CA HIS A 21 -3.22 13.46 -8.24
C HIS A 21 -2.80 14.25 -7.00
N GLY A 22 -1.61 14.84 -6.98
CA GLY A 22 -1.11 15.64 -5.87
C GLY A 22 -0.65 14.84 -4.65
N ARG A 23 -0.51 13.50 -4.76
CA ARG A 23 -0.01 12.68 -3.64
C ARG A 23 1.50 12.67 -3.62
N VAL A 24 2.07 12.95 -2.46
CA VAL A 24 3.51 12.89 -2.24
C VAL A 24 3.95 11.44 -1.97
N ARG A 25 4.89 10.95 -2.78
CA ARG A 25 5.48 9.62 -2.72
C ARG A 25 6.95 9.69 -2.33
N VAL A 26 7.43 8.65 -1.67
CA VAL A 26 8.82 8.50 -1.24
C VAL A 26 9.60 7.72 -2.30
N GLY A 27 10.62 8.37 -2.86
CA GLY A 27 11.44 7.87 -3.96
C GLY A 27 10.63 7.63 -5.23
N GLY A 28 11.01 6.58 -5.96
CA GLY A 28 10.26 6.02 -7.10
C GLY A 28 9.25 4.93 -6.70
N THR A 29 8.86 4.88 -5.41
CA THR A 29 8.04 3.79 -4.88
C THR A 29 6.57 4.19 -4.75
N ARG A 30 5.71 3.20 -4.52
CA ARG A 30 4.27 3.45 -4.27
C ARG A 30 3.98 3.97 -2.86
N VAL A 31 4.99 4.06 -1.99
CA VAL A 31 4.88 4.46 -0.58
C VAL A 31 4.63 5.96 -0.49
N THR A 32 3.57 6.37 0.21
CA THR A 32 3.22 7.78 0.37
C THR A 32 3.88 8.40 1.60
N LEU A 33 4.08 9.72 1.54
CA LEU A 33 4.54 10.53 2.67
C LEU A 33 3.61 10.33 3.89
N ASP A 34 2.29 10.29 3.66
CA ASP A 34 1.26 10.05 4.66
C ASP A 34 1.50 8.76 5.45
N THR A 35 1.93 7.69 4.77
CA THR A 35 2.19 6.39 5.39
C THR A 35 3.42 6.47 6.30
N VAL A 36 4.54 7.02 5.80
CA VAL A 36 5.80 7.10 6.55
C VAL A 36 5.63 8.00 7.78
N ILE A 37 5.08 9.20 7.60
CA ILE A 37 4.92 10.16 8.70
C ILE A 37 3.86 9.70 9.69
N GLY A 38 2.77 9.10 9.22
CA GLY A 38 1.75 8.52 10.10
C GLY A 38 2.32 7.46 11.03
N LEU A 39 3.12 6.53 10.50
CA LEU A 39 3.78 5.49 11.29
C LEU A 39 4.82 6.06 12.26
N PHE A 40 5.65 7.00 11.80
CA PHE A 40 6.63 7.67 12.65
C PHE A 40 5.97 8.41 13.82
N ARG A 41 4.87 9.13 13.57
CA ARG A 41 4.06 9.80 14.61
C ARG A 41 3.43 8.83 15.60
N HIS A 42 3.25 7.56 15.22
CA HIS A 42 2.81 6.50 16.12
C HIS A 42 3.97 5.83 16.89
N GLY A 43 5.16 6.43 16.86
CA GLY A 43 6.33 5.94 17.58
C GLY A 43 7.02 4.75 16.91
N ARG A 44 6.73 4.46 15.64
CA ARG A 44 7.45 3.43 14.89
C ARG A 44 8.82 3.94 14.47
N SER A 45 9.83 3.09 14.60
CA SER A 45 11.17 3.40 14.16
C SER A 45 11.27 3.37 12.62
N PRO A 46 12.20 4.11 12.00
CA PRO A 46 12.44 4.08 10.56
C PRO A 46 12.68 2.67 10.00
N GLU A 47 13.39 1.81 10.74
CA GLU A 47 13.67 0.41 10.38
C GLU A 47 12.39 -0.41 10.32
N TRP A 48 11.56 -0.29 11.36
CA TRP A 48 10.29 -0.98 11.43
C TRP A 48 9.35 -0.53 10.30
N ILE A 49 9.39 0.75 9.95
CA ILE A 49 8.65 1.30 8.81
C ILE A 49 9.12 0.66 7.51
N ALA A 50 10.43 0.55 7.28
CA ALA A 50 11.00 -0.07 6.09
C ALA A 50 10.56 -1.54 5.95
N GLU A 51 10.67 -2.29 7.04
CA GLU A 51 10.27 -3.70 7.11
C GLU A 51 8.76 -3.87 6.84
N SER A 52 7.92 -3.10 7.52
CA SER A 52 6.46 -3.23 7.41
C SER A 52 5.92 -2.84 6.04
N VAL A 53 6.55 -1.86 5.39
CA VAL A 53 6.17 -1.41 4.06
C VAL A 53 6.59 -2.43 2.99
N CYS A 54 7.70 -3.15 3.20
CA CYS A 54 8.09 -4.30 2.38
C CYS A 54 7.11 -5.47 2.55
N ALA A 55 6.82 -5.85 3.80
CA ALA A 55 5.99 -7.01 4.15
C ALA A 55 4.53 -6.91 3.66
N LYS A 56 3.95 -5.71 3.63
CA LYS A 56 2.61 -5.50 3.05
C LYS A 56 2.56 -5.64 1.54
N SER A 57 3.69 -5.52 0.84
CA SER A 57 3.77 -5.80 -0.60
C SER A 57 3.92 -7.30 -0.89
N GLU A 58 4.48 -8.06 0.05
CA GLU A 58 4.71 -9.51 -0.09
C GLU A 58 3.47 -10.36 0.22
N LEU A 59 2.55 -9.88 1.08
CA LEU A 59 1.29 -10.57 1.39
C LEU A 59 0.31 -10.70 0.21
N GLN A 60 0.67 -10.20 -0.97
CA GLN A 60 -0.14 -10.32 -2.19
C GLN A 60 0.30 -11.47 -3.11
N GLY A 61 1.29 -12.28 -2.70
CA GLY A 61 1.96 -13.27 -3.56
C GLY A 61 1.98 -14.72 -3.07
N HIS A 62 0.95 -15.21 -2.38
CA HIS A 62 0.87 -16.64 -2.04
C HIS A 62 -0.37 -17.32 -2.64
N LEU A 63 -0.42 -17.40 -3.97
CA LEU A 63 -1.26 -18.37 -4.67
C LEU A 63 -0.54 -19.73 -4.68
N LEU A 64 -1.27 -20.81 -4.43
CA LEU A 64 -0.78 -22.18 -4.65
C LEU A 64 -0.40 -22.38 -6.13
N PRO A 65 0.58 -23.25 -6.45
CA PRO A 65 0.95 -23.53 -7.83
C PRO A 65 -0.23 -24.18 -8.59
N TRP A 66 -0.42 -23.77 -9.85
CA TRP A 66 -1.62 -24.05 -10.64
C TRP A 66 -1.89 -25.54 -10.90
N ASP A 67 -0.86 -26.39 -10.83
CA ASP A 67 -0.93 -27.85 -10.97
C ASP A 67 -1.74 -28.53 -9.85
N ALA A 68 -1.85 -27.91 -8.68
CA ALA A 68 -2.72 -28.37 -7.60
C ALA A 68 -4.22 -28.27 -7.94
N TYR A 69 -4.63 -27.38 -8.85
CA TYR A 69 -6.03 -27.22 -9.28
C TYR A 69 -6.48 -28.27 -10.30
N ALA A 70 -5.55 -29.01 -10.94
CA ALA A 70 -5.86 -30.01 -11.96
C ALA A 70 -6.59 -31.26 -11.41
N GLN A 71 -6.59 -31.43 -10.08
CA GLN A 71 -7.16 -32.59 -9.39
C GLN A 71 -8.57 -32.34 -8.85
N TRP A 72 -9.14 -31.16 -9.12
CA TRP A 72 -10.47 -30.81 -8.64
C TRP A 72 -11.56 -31.71 -9.26
N PRO A 73 -12.44 -32.34 -8.46
CA PRO A 73 -13.40 -33.30 -8.97
C PRO A 73 -14.53 -32.61 -9.76
N PRO A 74 -14.96 -33.18 -10.91
CA PRO A 74 -16.07 -32.62 -11.68
C PRO A 74 -17.40 -32.97 -11.00
N GLY A 75 -18.16 -31.96 -10.53
CA GLY A 75 -19.56 -32.17 -10.11
C GLY A 75 -20.18 -31.26 -9.04
N GLY A 76 -19.46 -30.32 -8.43
CA GLY A 76 -20.01 -29.41 -7.41
C GLY A 76 -20.09 -27.95 -7.85
N GLY A 77 -21.31 -27.41 -8.02
CA GLY A 77 -21.69 -25.99 -7.91
C GLY A 77 -20.81 -24.87 -8.53
N LEU A 78 -21.30 -24.26 -9.63
CA LEU A 78 -21.09 -22.89 -10.13
C LEU A 78 -19.75 -22.15 -9.84
N HIS A 79 -18.59 -22.75 -10.04
CA HIS A 79 -17.40 -22.01 -10.49
C HIS A 79 -16.40 -22.98 -11.16
N GLY A 80 -16.41 -23.04 -12.49
CA GLY A 80 -15.16 -23.34 -13.21
C GLY A 80 -14.15 -22.21 -12.98
N PRO A 81 -12.86 -22.36 -13.34
CA PRO A 81 -11.87 -21.33 -13.07
C PRO A 81 -12.34 -20.01 -13.67
N ARG A 82 -12.42 -19.00 -12.79
CA ARG A 82 -12.77 -17.63 -13.12
C ARG A 82 -11.78 -17.12 -14.20
N PRO A 83 -12.19 -16.25 -15.14
CA PRO A 83 -11.37 -15.86 -16.31
C PRO A 83 -9.99 -15.29 -15.99
N GLU A 84 -9.73 -14.98 -14.72
CA GLU A 84 -8.45 -14.57 -14.13
C GLU A 84 -7.31 -15.61 -14.21
N ASN A 85 -7.59 -16.81 -14.69
CA ASN A 85 -6.59 -17.86 -14.92
C ASN A 85 -6.44 -18.26 -16.39
N ARG A 86 -6.72 -17.32 -17.30
CA ARG A 86 -6.36 -17.47 -18.72
C ARG A 86 -4.87 -17.12 -18.85
N PRO A 87 -4.05 -17.87 -19.63
CA PRO A 87 -2.63 -17.55 -19.85
C PRO A 87 -2.40 -16.13 -20.42
N ASP A 88 -3.45 -15.49 -20.91
CA ASP A 88 -3.46 -14.17 -21.56
C ASP A 88 -4.05 -13.07 -20.66
N ASP A 89 -4.28 -13.31 -19.36
CA ASP A 89 -4.91 -12.32 -18.46
C ASP A 89 -3.97 -11.15 -18.10
N PRO A 90 -4.31 -9.89 -18.46
CA PRO A 90 -3.52 -8.70 -18.11
C PRO A 90 -3.39 -8.45 -16.60
N SER A 91 -4.17 -9.14 -15.76
CA SER A 91 -4.06 -9.05 -14.30
C SER A 91 -2.76 -9.67 -13.75
N HIS A 92 -2.17 -10.65 -14.45
CA HIS A 92 -0.93 -11.32 -14.05
C HIS A 92 0.31 -10.41 -14.17
N THR A 93 0.21 -9.29 -14.90
CA THR A 93 1.34 -8.38 -15.15
C THR A 93 1.63 -7.41 -14.00
N LEU A 94 0.81 -7.39 -12.94
CA LEU A 94 0.99 -6.47 -11.79
C LEU A 94 2.01 -6.95 -10.75
N SER A 95 2.57 -8.15 -10.91
CA SER A 95 3.42 -8.83 -9.92
C SER A 95 4.93 -8.65 -10.15
N GLU A 96 5.35 -7.99 -11.23
CA GLU A 96 6.78 -7.77 -11.48
C GLU A 96 7.31 -6.63 -10.58
N GLY A 97 7.78 -7.02 -9.39
CA GLY A 97 8.64 -6.21 -8.52
C GLY A 97 7.96 -4.96 -7.95
N PHE A 98 7.31 -5.08 -6.80
CA PHE A 98 6.96 -3.89 -6.02
C PHE A 98 8.27 -3.29 -5.47
N PRO A 99 8.69 -2.10 -5.92
CA PRO A 99 9.97 -1.53 -5.48
C PRO A 99 9.91 -1.24 -3.98
N THR A 100 10.85 -1.81 -3.23
CA THR A 100 11.02 -1.59 -1.79
C THR A 100 11.57 -0.19 -1.56
N VAL A 101 11.03 0.52 -0.58
CA VAL A 101 11.55 1.84 -0.20
C VAL A 101 12.86 1.65 0.56
N LYS A 102 13.89 2.40 0.21
CA LYS A 102 15.19 2.26 0.89
C LYS A 102 15.10 2.88 2.28
N LEU A 103 15.79 2.26 3.24
CA LEU A 103 15.87 2.78 4.61
C LEU A 103 16.44 4.21 4.65
N ALA A 104 17.45 4.49 3.83
CA ALA A 104 18.03 5.83 3.69
C ALA A 104 16.98 6.89 3.28
N ASP A 105 16.09 6.54 2.34
CA ASP A 105 15.03 7.44 1.89
C ASP A 105 14.05 7.75 3.02
N ILE A 106 13.70 6.75 3.83
CA ILE A 106 12.84 6.93 5.02
C ILE A 106 13.49 7.91 5.99
N TYR A 107 14.77 7.74 6.30
CA TYR A 107 15.51 8.64 7.17
C TYR A 107 15.54 10.07 6.63
N THR A 108 15.80 10.24 5.33
CA THR A 108 15.81 11.56 4.69
C THR A 108 14.45 12.23 4.75
N VAL A 109 13.36 11.48 4.52
CA VAL A 109 11.99 11.98 4.61
C VAL A 109 11.60 12.36 6.03
N ILE A 110 11.95 11.54 7.03
CA ILE A 110 11.71 11.87 8.44
C ILE A 110 12.50 13.12 8.84
N GLY A 111 13.76 13.21 8.42
CA GLY A 111 14.59 14.39 8.65
C GLY A 111 14.00 15.66 8.01
N TYR A 112 13.45 15.54 6.80
CA TYR A 112 12.72 16.62 6.14
C TYR A 112 11.47 17.02 6.94
N TYR A 113 10.64 16.05 7.33
CA TYR A 113 9.43 16.30 8.13
C TYR A 113 9.75 17.01 9.45
N LEU A 114 10.82 16.61 10.15
CA LEU A 114 11.21 17.25 11.41
C LEU A 114 11.63 18.71 11.21
N ARG A 115 12.17 19.08 10.04
CA ARG A 115 12.53 20.46 9.69
C ARG A 115 11.35 21.29 9.15
N HIS A 116 10.38 20.64 8.51
CA HIS A 116 9.26 21.27 7.80
C HIS A 116 7.90 20.84 8.36
N ARG A 117 7.81 20.73 9.68
CA ARG A 117 6.68 20.08 10.34
C ARG A 117 5.35 20.75 10.06
N ALA A 118 5.32 22.09 10.07
CA ALA A 118 4.12 22.88 9.81
C ALA A 118 3.55 22.61 8.41
N ASP A 119 4.38 22.75 7.37
CA ASP A 119 3.97 22.57 5.98
C ASP A 119 3.49 21.13 5.71
N VAL A 120 4.21 20.14 6.27
CA VAL A 120 3.85 18.73 6.10
C VAL A 120 2.59 18.39 6.88
N ASP A 121 2.41 18.89 8.10
CA ASP A 121 1.20 18.66 8.88
C ASP A 121 -0.02 19.32 8.23
N GLU A 122 0.12 20.51 7.62
CA GLU A 122 -0.94 21.14 6.83
C GLU A 122 -1.36 20.24 5.66
N TYR A 123 -0.40 19.78 4.85
CA TYR A 123 -0.65 18.83 3.76
C TYR A 123 -1.39 17.57 4.26
N LEU A 124 -0.88 16.93 5.33
CA LEU A 124 -1.47 15.70 5.86
C LEU A 124 -2.88 15.93 6.41
N SER A 125 -3.14 17.08 7.02
CA SER A 125 -4.46 17.45 7.55
C SER A 125 -5.47 17.68 6.42
N GLY A 126 -5.07 18.37 5.34
CA GLY A 126 -5.89 18.57 4.15
C GLY A 126 -6.26 17.24 3.50
N ARG A 127 -5.27 16.36 3.32
CA ARG A 127 -5.48 15.01 2.76
C ARG A 127 -6.45 14.17 3.58
N LYS A 128 -6.35 14.22 4.91
CA LYS A 128 -7.28 13.52 5.80
C LYS A 128 -8.70 14.08 5.68
N ALA A 129 -8.84 15.40 5.63
CA ALA A 129 -10.14 16.05 5.48
C ALA A 129 -10.81 15.72 4.13
N GLU A 130 -10.05 15.72 3.03
CA GLU A 130 -10.53 15.29 1.71
C GLU A 130 -11.03 13.85 1.71
N ALA A 131 -10.25 12.93 2.30
CA ALA A 131 -10.62 11.52 2.39
C ALA A 131 -11.89 11.31 3.22
N GLU A 132 -12.03 12.03 4.33
CA GLU A 132 -13.24 11.99 5.16
C GLU A 132 -14.45 12.60 4.43
N ALA A 133 -14.28 13.71 3.71
CA ALA A 133 -15.34 14.32 2.93
C ALA A 133 -15.84 13.39 1.82
N LEU A 134 -14.91 12.80 1.06
CA LEU A 134 -15.24 11.81 0.04
C LEU A 134 -15.95 10.60 0.64
N ARG A 135 -15.45 10.09 1.77
CA ARG A 135 -16.10 8.99 2.49
C ARG A 135 -17.52 9.33 2.90
N ARG A 136 -17.74 10.51 3.50
CA ARG A 136 -19.08 10.98 3.88
C ARG A 136 -19.99 11.12 2.67
N GLN A 137 -19.47 11.60 1.53
CA GLN A 137 -20.23 11.68 0.29
C GLN A 137 -20.66 10.30 -0.21
N ILE A 138 -19.76 9.31 -0.21
CA ILE A 138 -20.08 7.92 -0.59
C ILE A 138 -21.12 7.33 0.37
N GLU A 139 -20.95 7.53 1.68
CA GLU A 139 -21.87 7.02 2.70
C GLU A 139 -23.25 7.69 2.63
N ALA A 140 -23.32 8.95 2.19
CA ALA A 140 -24.57 9.70 1.99
C ALA A 140 -25.29 9.36 0.68
N GLN A 141 -24.69 8.57 -0.21
CA GLN A 141 -25.36 8.16 -1.44
C GLN A 141 -26.56 7.24 -1.13
N PRO A 142 -27.72 7.46 -1.76
CA PRO A 142 -28.86 6.56 -1.66
C PRO A 142 -28.45 5.12 -2.05
N GLY A 143 -28.83 4.12 -1.24
CA GLY A 143 -28.50 2.72 -1.48
C GLY A 143 -27.13 2.26 -0.96
N TYR A 144 -26.32 3.15 -0.37
CA TYR A 144 -25.07 2.77 0.31
C TYR A 144 -25.34 1.80 1.48
N THR A 145 -26.31 2.14 2.35
CA THR A 145 -26.67 1.32 3.51
C THR A 145 -27.18 -0.06 3.08
N GLU A 146 -28.08 -0.13 2.11
CA GLU A 146 -28.63 -1.38 1.58
C GLU A 146 -27.53 -2.26 0.93
N SER A 147 -26.64 -1.63 0.16
CA SER A 147 -25.50 -2.33 -0.44
C SER A 147 -24.54 -2.87 0.62
N ARG A 148 -24.30 -2.11 1.70
CA ARG A 148 -23.45 -2.50 2.83
C ARG A 148 -24.07 -3.67 3.62
N GLU A 149 -25.36 -3.59 3.93
CA GLU A 149 -26.10 -4.66 4.62
C GLU A 149 -26.09 -5.96 3.83
N ARG A 150 -26.31 -5.88 2.50
CA ARG A 150 -26.22 -7.05 1.61
C ARG A 150 -24.83 -7.69 1.63
N LEU A 151 -23.75 -6.89 1.63
CA LEU A 151 -22.38 -7.41 1.73
C LEU A 151 -22.11 -8.05 3.09
N LEU A 152 -22.59 -7.47 4.19
CA LEU A 152 -22.42 -8.01 5.54
C LEU A 152 -23.17 -9.34 5.70
N ALA A 153 -24.42 -9.42 5.23
CA ALA A 153 -25.20 -10.65 5.23
C ALA A 153 -24.48 -11.76 4.44
N ARG A 154 -23.96 -11.45 3.25
CA ARG A 154 -23.20 -12.40 2.42
C ARG A 154 -21.89 -12.87 3.09
N ARG A 155 -21.23 -12.00 3.86
CA ARG A 155 -20.01 -12.37 4.59
C ARG A 155 -20.31 -13.23 5.81
N ALA A 156 -21.43 -13.01 6.50
CA ALA A 156 -21.87 -13.85 7.61
C ALA A 156 -22.19 -15.27 7.13
N THR A 157 -22.95 -15.40 6.03
CA THR A 157 -23.30 -16.72 5.46
C THR A 157 -22.08 -17.50 4.99
N LEU A 158 -21.04 -16.84 4.46
CA LEU A 158 -19.79 -17.50 4.07
C LEU A 158 -18.93 -17.93 5.26
N ARG A 159 -19.09 -17.30 6.43
CA ARG A 159 -18.36 -17.64 7.66
C ARG A 159 -19.06 -18.75 8.46
N GLU A 160 -20.37 -18.91 8.28
CA GLU A 160 -21.21 -19.90 8.96
C GLU A 160 -21.50 -21.16 8.12
N ALA A 161 -21.02 -21.22 6.88
CA ALA A 161 -21.09 -22.44 6.08
C ALA A 161 -20.22 -23.54 6.74
N PRO A 162 -20.78 -24.70 7.14
CA PRO A 162 -19.99 -25.83 7.58
C PRO A 162 -19.18 -26.41 6.40
N GLU A 163 -17.97 -26.91 6.69
CA GLU A 163 -17.13 -27.65 5.72
C GLU A 163 -17.82 -28.89 5.14
#